data_AF-A0A1B6JUE1-F1
#
_entry.id   AF-A0A1B6JUE1-F1
#
_cell.length_a   1.000
_cell.length_b   1.000
_cell.length_c   1.000
_cell.angle_alpha   90.00
_cell.angle_beta   90.00
_cell.angle_gamma   90.00
#
_symmetry.space_group_name_H-M   'P 1'
#
loop_
_entity.id
_entity.type
_entity.pdbx_description
1 polymer ?
#
loop_
_entity_poly.entity_id
_entity_poly.type
_entity_poly.pdbx_seq_one_letter_code
_entity_poly.pdbx_strand_id
1 'polypeptide(L)'
;FSNKYPTKEEVEQCKQKDLLEQMLKEMSGKFPELGRVFVEERDTYLTYSLQLASCHQPRRMGPGATEPTRVVGIVGMGHVAGITKLWGTVKDSDIPPIMTIPPPSRSGQVVKATIKVAVAGLVLWGAYKL
;
A
#
# COMPACT_ATOMS: atom_id res chain seq x y z
N PHE A 1 28.04 -23.88 -12.68
CA PHE A 1 27.37 -22.57 -12.48
C PHE A 1 27.01 -22.01 -13.84
N SER A 2 25.80 -22.34 -14.34
CA SER A 2 25.36 -21.96 -15.67
C SER A 2 24.87 -20.50 -15.69
N ASN A 3 25.04 -19.87 -16.85
CA ASN A 3 24.81 -18.46 -17.17
C ASN A 3 23.49 -17.92 -16.54
N LYS A 4 23.59 -16.89 -15.70
CA LYS A 4 22.54 -16.41 -14.77
C LYS A 4 21.62 -15.31 -15.33
N TYR A 5 21.59 -15.10 -16.64
CA TYR A 5 20.77 -14.05 -17.24
C TYR A 5 19.52 -14.67 -17.88
N PRO A 6 18.31 -14.33 -17.40
CA PRO A 6 17.09 -14.82 -18.01
C PRO A 6 17.01 -14.36 -19.47
N THR A 7 16.58 -15.27 -20.34
CA THR A 7 16.33 -14.99 -21.76
C THR A 7 15.20 -13.97 -21.92
N LYS A 8 15.17 -13.27 -23.07
CA LYS A 8 14.13 -12.26 -23.31
C LYS A 8 12.74 -12.89 -23.22
N GLU A 9 12.60 -14.11 -23.70
CA GLU A 9 11.39 -14.89 -23.69
C GLU A 9 10.95 -15.26 -22.27
N GLU A 10 11.89 -15.62 -21.38
CA GLU A 10 11.61 -15.86 -19.94
C GLU A 10 11.18 -14.57 -19.22
N VAL A 11 11.79 -13.43 -19.58
CA VAL A 11 11.37 -12.11 -19.07
C VAL A 11 9.97 -11.74 -19.57
N GLU A 12 9.67 -11.97 -20.85
CA GLU A 12 8.34 -11.73 -21.44
C GLU A 12 7.26 -12.67 -20.86
N GLN A 13 7.60 -13.92 -20.55
CA GLN A 13 6.68 -14.82 -19.83
C GLN A 13 6.37 -14.33 -18.41
N CYS A 14 7.36 -13.79 -17.69
CA CYS A 14 7.11 -13.12 -16.40
C CYS A 14 6.31 -11.83 -16.55
N LYS A 15 6.24 -11.25 -17.75
CA LYS A 15 5.35 -10.13 -18.10
C LYS A 15 3.96 -10.59 -18.55
N GLN A 16 3.52 -11.82 -18.26
CA GLN A 16 2.09 -12.17 -18.31
C GLN A 16 1.29 -11.35 -17.27
N LYS A 17 1.22 -10.05 -17.51
CA LYS A 17 0.44 -9.05 -16.78
C LYS A 17 -1.01 -9.46 -16.76
N ASP A 18 -1.50 -9.97 -17.89
CA ASP A 18 -2.89 -10.35 -18.05
C ASP A 18 -3.35 -11.40 -17.04
N LEU A 19 -2.50 -12.36 -16.65
CA LEU A 19 -2.90 -13.41 -15.72
C LEU A 19 -2.98 -12.89 -14.28
N LEU A 20 -1.95 -12.17 -13.82
CA LEU A 20 -1.94 -11.56 -12.49
C LEU A 20 -2.97 -10.43 -12.37
N GLU A 21 -3.10 -9.56 -13.37
CA GLU A 21 -4.14 -8.54 -13.42
C GLU A 21 -5.53 -9.15 -13.50
N GLN A 22 -5.76 -10.21 -14.28
CA GLN A 22 -7.04 -10.91 -14.27
C GLN A 22 -7.37 -11.46 -12.90
N MET A 23 -6.43 -12.15 -12.23
CA MET A 23 -6.67 -12.66 -10.88
C MET A 23 -6.94 -11.53 -9.89
N LEU A 24 -6.18 -10.43 -9.95
CA LEU A 24 -6.37 -9.28 -9.07
C LEU A 24 -7.68 -8.53 -9.36
N LYS A 25 -8.10 -8.48 -10.62
CA LYS A 25 -9.36 -7.88 -11.08
C LYS A 25 -10.57 -8.74 -10.70
N GLU A 26 -10.45 -10.06 -10.83
CA GLU A 26 -11.47 -11.01 -10.41
C GLU A 26 -11.60 -11.05 -8.88
N MET A 27 -10.49 -10.95 -8.16
CA MET A 27 -10.47 -10.77 -6.70
C MET A 27 -11.00 -9.39 -6.28
N SER A 28 -10.69 -8.30 -6.99
CA SER A 28 -11.25 -6.97 -6.70
C SER A 28 -12.75 -6.90 -6.98
N GLY A 29 -13.27 -7.68 -7.93
CA GLY A 29 -14.70 -7.85 -8.13
C GLY A 29 -15.40 -8.52 -6.94
N LYS A 30 -14.72 -9.45 -6.24
CA LYS A 30 -15.24 -10.13 -5.04
C LYS A 30 -14.95 -9.37 -3.74
N PHE A 31 -13.84 -8.62 -3.70
CA PHE A 31 -13.33 -7.91 -2.54
C PHE A 31 -12.71 -6.57 -2.96
N PRO A 32 -13.53 -5.54 -3.24
CA PRO A 32 -13.05 -4.26 -3.76
C PRO A 32 -12.07 -3.55 -2.81
N GLU A 33 -12.20 -3.77 -1.50
CA GLU A 33 -11.28 -3.25 -0.49
C GLU A 33 -9.83 -3.73 -0.68
N LEU A 34 -9.63 -4.94 -1.22
CA LEU A 34 -8.27 -5.42 -1.49
C LEU A 34 -7.64 -4.64 -2.65
N GLY A 35 -8.37 -4.38 -3.73
CA GLY A 35 -7.88 -3.56 -4.84
C GLY A 35 -7.52 -2.14 -4.38
N ARG A 36 -8.40 -1.54 -3.57
CA ARG A 36 -8.17 -0.23 -2.96
C ARG A 36 -6.88 -0.19 -2.15
N VAL A 37 -6.73 -1.07 -1.16
CA VAL A 37 -5.57 -1.05 -0.25
C VAL A 37 -4.27 -1.51 -0.93
N PHE A 38 -4.31 -2.60 -1.71
CA PHE A 38 -3.09 -3.20 -2.26
C PHE A 38 -2.59 -2.55 -3.56
N VAL A 39 -3.47 -1.84 -4.29
CA VAL A 39 -3.11 -1.17 -5.55
C VAL A 39 -3.22 0.34 -5.39
N GLU A 40 -4.42 0.86 -5.14
CA GLU A 40 -4.66 2.31 -5.21
C GLU A 40 -3.93 3.10 -4.10
N GLU A 41 -4.06 2.67 -2.84
CA GLU A 41 -3.38 3.31 -1.71
C GLU A 41 -1.86 3.16 -1.82
N ARG A 42 -1.38 2.00 -2.27
CA ARG A 42 0.04 1.75 -2.53
C ARG A 42 0.60 2.67 -3.61
N ASP A 43 -0.08 2.78 -4.76
CA ASP A 43 0.35 3.64 -5.86
C ASP A 43 0.32 5.12 -5.45
N THR A 44 -0.65 5.52 -4.65
CA THR A 44 -0.74 6.86 -4.06
C THR A 44 0.50 7.16 -3.21
N TYR A 45 0.87 6.25 -2.30
CA TYR A 45 2.05 6.42 -1.45
C TYR A 45 3.37 6.44 -2.25
N LEU A 46 3.51 5.55 -3.25
CA LEU A 46 4.70 5.50 -4.11
C LEU A 46 4.87 6.78 -4.92
N THR A 47 3.77 7.28 -5.51
CA THR A 47 3.76 8.53 -6.28
C THR A 47 4.19 9.70 -5.39
N TYR A 48 3.59 9.83 -4.21
CA TYR A 48 3.93 10.88 -3.25
C TYR A 48 5.40 10.83 -2.83
N SER A 49 5.92 9.62 -2.54
CA SER A 49 7.32 9.43 -2.16
C SER A 49 8.29 9.91 -3.26
N LEU A 50 7.96 9.61 -4.53
CA LEU A 50 8.75 10.08 -5.68
C LEU A 50 8.65 11.60 -5.89
N GLN A 51 7.45 12.17 -5.71
CA GLN A 51 7.26 13.62 -5.77
C GLN A 51 8.10 14.32 -4.70
N LEU A 52 8.06 13.84 -3.46
CA LEU A 52 8.86 14.39 -2.36
C LEU A 52 10.36 14.31 -2.64
N ALA A 53 10.82 13.17 -3.18
CA ALA A 53 12.21 13.01 -3.62
C ALA A 53 12.57 13.94 -4.79
N SER A 54 11.62 14.27 -5.67
CA SER A 54 11.85 15.19 -6.78
C SER A 54 11.90 16.67 -6.36
N CYS A 55 11.31 17.03 -5.21
CA CYS A 55 11.24 18.41 -4.70
C CYS A 55 12.57 18.96 -4.17
N HIS A 56 13.69 18.27 -4.38
CA HIS A 56 15.01 18.74 -3.95
C HIS A 56 15.35 20.12 -4.53
N GLN A 57 15.80 21.01 -3.64
CA GLN A 57 16.22 22.35 -4.01
C GLN A 57 17.37 22.31 -5.01
N PRO A 58 17.39 23.23 -5.97
CA PRO A 58 18.45 23.28 -6.96
C PRO A 58 19.78 23.60 -6.29
N ARG A 59 20.84 22.91 -6.74
CA ARG A 59 22.17 23.04 -6.16
C ARG A 59 22.75 24.40 -6.57
N ARG A 60 23.05 25.26 -5.58
CA ARG A 60 23.74 26.53 -5.85
C ARG A 60 25.20 26.25 -6.17
N MET A 61 25.63 26.61 -7.38
CA MET A 61 27.04 26.54 -7.79
C MET A 61 27.78 27.87 -7.62
N GLY A 62 27.06 28.98 -7.39
CA GLY A 62 27.64 30.30 -7.16
C GLY A 62 26.59 31.42 -7.18
N PRO A 63 26.99 32.70 -7.12
CA PRO A 63 26.07 33.83 -7.27
C PRO A 63 25.42 33.79 -8.66
N GLY A 64 24.11 33.52 -8.74
CA GLY A 64 23.34 33.49 -9.99
C GLY A 64 23.37 32.16 -10.76
N ALA A 65 24.22 31.20 -10.40
CA ALA A 65 24.29 29.88 -11.04
C ALA A 65 23.55 28.82 -10.20
N THR A 66 22.39 28.40 -10.69
CA THR A 66 21.51 27.43 -10.04
C THR A 66 21.34 26.24 -10.98
N GLU A 67 21.84 25.06 -10.59
CA GLU A 67 21.63 23.85 -11.39
C GLU A 67 20.34 23.12 -10.97
N PRO A 68 19.48 22.73 -11.93
CA PRO A 68 18.28 21.98 -11.63
C PRO A 68 18.64 20.56 -11.16
N THR A 69 18.05 20.14 -10.05
CA THR A 69 18.24 18.78 -9.53
C THR A 69 17.56 17.78 -10.46
N ARG A 70 18.33 16.77 -10.92
CA ARG A 70 17.81 15.66 -11.71
C ARG A 70 17.70 14.43 -10.83
N VAL A 71 16.51 13.83 -10.79
CA VAL A 71 16.21 12.64 -9.99
C VAL A 71 15.73 11.52 -10.91
N VAL A 72 16.22 10.31 -10.69
CA VAL A 72 15.78 9.09 -11.39
C VAL A 72 15.13 8.17 -10.36
N GLY A 73 13.82 7.95 -10.50
CA GLY A 73 13.07 6.99 -9.71
C GLY A 73 13.02 5.63 -10.40
N ILE A 74 13.39 4.56 -9.68
CA ILE A 74 13.29 3.18 -10.18
C ILE A 74 12.08 2.54 -9.50
N VAL A 75 11.14 2.04 -10.28
CA VAL A 75 9.90 1.44 -9.78
C VAL A 75 9.62 0.11 -10.45
N GLY A 76 8.86 -0.74 -9.75
CA GLY A 76 8.34 -1.98 -10.31
C GLY A 76 7.35 -1.68 -11.44
N MET A 77 7.39 -2.49 -12.51
CA MET A 77 6.58 -2.30 -13.71
C MET A 77 5.07 -2.24 -13.44
N GLY A 78 4.58 -2.95 -12.42
CA GLY A 78 3.15 -2.95 -12.03
C GLY A 78 2.63 -1.60 -11.54
N HIS A 79 3.51 -0.73 -11.03
CA HIS A 79 3.13 0.58 -10.46
C HIS A 79 3.29 1.72 -11.46
N VAL A 80 3.95 1.49 -12.60
CA VAL A 80 4.27 2.56 -13.57
C VAL A 80 2.99 3.25 -14.06
N ALA A 81 1.96 2.48 -14.42
CA ALA A 81 0.69 3.03 -14.91
C ALA A 81 -0.03 3.87 -13.84
N GLY A 82 -0.11 3.35 -12.60
CA GLY A 82 -0.74 4.06 -11.49
C GLY A 82 0.01 5.32 -11.08
N ILE A 83 1.34 5.25 -10.99
CA ILE A 83 2.19 6.42 -10.69
C ILE A 83 2.04 7.49 -11.75
N THR A 84 2.06 7.11 -13.04
CA THR A 84 1.89 8.07 -14.14
C THR A 84 0.52 8.76 -14.07
N LYS A 85 -0.53 8.01 -13.73
CA LYS A 85 -1.89 8.54 -13.58
C LYS A 85 -2.04 9.49 -12.39
N LEU A 86 -1.36 9.21 -11.28
CA LEU A 86 -1.43 9.97 -10.03
C LEU A 86 -0.41 11.11 -9.94
N TRP A 87 0.51 11.20 -10.91
CA TRP A 87 1.61 12.17 -10.86
C TRP A 87 1.10 13.61 -10.81
N GLY A 88 1.50 14.36 -9.79
CA GLY A 88 1.10 15.76 -9.59
C GLY A 88 -0.31 15.95 -9.03
N THR A 89 -1.08 14.87 -8.81
CA THR A 89 -2.42 14.95 -8.20
C THR A 89 -2.41 14.65 -6.71
N VAL A 90 -1.46 13.83 -6.24
CA VAL A 90 -1.34 13.43 -4.83
C VAL A 90 -0.75 14.58 -4.00
N LYS A 91 -1.38 14.86 -2.86
CA LYS A 91 -1.01 15.93 -1.91
C LYS A 91 -0.64 15.35 -0.55
N ASP A 92 0.03 16.16 0.27
CA ASP A 92 0.39 15.79 1.65
C ASP A 92 -0.83 15.34 2.49
N SER A 93 -2.01 15.90 2.21
CA SER A 93 -3.27 15.56 2.90
C SER A 93 -3.75 14.13 2.65
N ASP A 94 -3.32 13.51 1.55
CA ASP A 94 -3.86 12.23 1.08
C ASP A 94 -3.14 11.04 1.74
N ILE A 95 -2.00 11.29 2.40
CA ILE A 95 -1.10 10.26 2.94
C ILE A 95 -1.45 9.81 4.36
N PRO A 96 -1.75 10.70 5.33
CA PRO A 96 -2.10 10.26 6.68
C PRO A 96 -3.27 9.25 6.76
N PRO A 97 -4.35 9.39 5.96
CA PRO A 97 -5.45 8.43 5.97
C PRO A 97 -5.05 7.00 5.59
N ILE A 98 -4.15 6.84 4.61
CA ILE A 98 -3.73 5.52 4.10
C ILE A 98 -2.60 4.89 4.94
N MET A 99 -1.96 5.68 5.80
CA MET A 99 -0.91 5.22 6.73
C MET A 99 -1.44 4.82 8.11
N THR A 100 -2.75 4.94 8.33
CA THR A 100 -3.38 4.68 9.62
C THR A 100 -4.23 3.41 9.57
N ILE A 101 -3.99 2.48 10.50
CA ILE A 101 -4.85 1.31 10.67
C ILE A 101 -6.11 1.75 11.42
N PRO A 102 -7.32 1.56 10.86
CA PRO A 102 -8.54 1.98 11.53
C PRO A 102 -8.74 1.19 12.84
N PRO A 103 -9.26 1.85 13.90
CA PRO A 103 -9.54 1.17 15.15
C PRO A 103 -10.59 0.07 14.96
N PRO A 104 -10.55 -1.01 15.77
CA PRO A 104 -11.52 -2.09 15.67
C PRO A 104 -12.94 -1.58 15.95
N SER A 105 -13.92 -2.18 15.26
CA SER A 105 -15.31 -1.76 15.37
C SER A 105 -15.83 -1.79 16.81
N ARG A 106 -16.64 -0.80 17.18
CA ARG A 106 -17.25 -0.72 18.53
C ARG A 106 -18.10 -1.96 18.83
N SER A 107 -18.80 -2.51 17.84
CA SER A 107 -19.56 -3.76 17.97
C SER A 107 -18.68 -4.94 18.34
N GLY A 108 -17.51 -5.09 17.71
CA GLY A 108 -16.54 -6.13 18.05
C GLY A 108 -16.00 -6.00 19.47
N GLN A 109 -15.76 -4.77 19.92
CA GLN A 109 -15.35 -4.51 21.31
C GLN A 109 -16.46 -4.90 22.31
N VAL A 110 -17.72 -4.53 22.04
CA VAL A 110 -18.86 -4.88 22.88
C VAL A 110 -19.06 -6.39 22.95
N VAL A 111 -19.06 -7.09 21.82
CA VAL A 111 -19.21 -8.57 21.79
C VAL A 111 -18.11 -9.24 22.62
N LYS A 112 -16.85 -8.81 22.47
CA LYS A 112 -15.74 -9.33 23.26
C LYS A 112 -15.92 -9.08 24.76
N ALA A 113 -16.41 -7.91 25.14
CA ALA A 113 -16.70 -7.59 26.54
C ALA A 113 -17.84 -8.46 27.10
N THR A 114 -18.93 -8.61 26.34
CA THR A 114 -20.07 -9.46 26.73
C THR A 114 -19.66 -10.91 26.95
N ILE A 115 -18.85 -11.48 26.04
CA ILE A 115 -18.34 -12.85 26.19
C ILE A 115 -17.50 -12.99 27.47
N LYS A 116 -16.61 -12.03 27.76
CA LYS A 116 -15.80 -12.05 28.98
C LYS A 116 -16.65 -11.99 30.25
N VAL A 117 -17.65 -11.11 30.28
CA VAL A 117 -18.57 -10.97 31.42
C VAL A 117 -19.40 -12.24 31.59
N ALA A 118 -19.89 -12.84 30.50
CA ALA A 118 -20.65 -14.08 30.55
C ALA A 118 -19.83 -15.25 31.11
N VAL A 119 -18.58 -15.40 30.66
CA VAL A 119 -17.66 -16.44 31.18
C VAL A 119 -17.35 -16.21 32.66
N ALA A 120 -17.02 -14.98 33.06
CA ALA A 120 -16.76 -14.67 34.46
C ALA A 120 -17.99 -14.93 35.35
N GLY A 121 -19.19 -14.58 34.87
CA GLY A 121 -20.45 -14.85 35.55
C GLY A 121 -20.72 -16.35 35.73
N LEU A 122 -20.47 -17.16 34.69
CA LEU A 122 -20.59 -18.62 34.77
C LEU A 122 -19.61 -19.23 35.77
N VAL A 123 -18.36 -18.77 35.81
CA VAL A 123 -17.35 -19.26 36.76
C VAL A 123 -17.73 -18.91 38.20
N LEU A 124 -18.15 -17.66 38.45
CA LEU A 124 -18.59 -17.23 39.78
C LEU A 124 -19.84 -17.99 40.25
N TRP A 125 -20.80 -18.20 39.34
CA TRP A 125 -22.01 -18.97 39.65
C TRP A 125 -21.68 -20.44 39.97
N GLY A 126 -20.79 -21.06 39.20
CA GLY A 126 -20.31 -22.41 39.44
C GLY A 126 -19.59 -22.55 40.78
N ALA A 127 -18.75 -21.58 41.14
CA ALA A 127 -18.05 -21.55 42.43
C ALA A 127 -18.98 -21.29 43.62
N TYR A 128 -20.03 -20.49 43.46
CA TYR A 128 -21.03 -20.23 44.51
C TYR A 128 -21.93 -21.45 44.78
N LYS A 129 -22.19 -22.25 43.74
CA LYS A 129 -23.09 -23.41 43.83
C LYS A 129 -22.40 -24.69 44.30
N LEU A 130 -21.06 -24.71 44.32
CA LEU A 130 -20.23 -25.79 44.85
C LEU A 130 -20.02 -25.62 46.36
#